data_AF-A0AA39F9A2-F1
#
_entry.id   AF-A0AA39F9A2-F1
#
_cell.length_a   1.000
_cell.length_b   1.000
_cell.length_c   1.000
_cell.angle_alpha   90.00
_cell.angle_beta   90.00
_cell.angle_gamma   90.00
#
_symmetry.space_group_name_H-M   'P 1'
#
loop_
_entity.id
_entity.type
_entity.pdbx_description
1 polymer ?
#
loop_
_entity_poly.entity_id
_entity_poly.type
_entity_poly.pdbx_seq_one_letter_code
_entity_poly.pdbx_strand_id
1 'polypeptide(L)'
;MEFETEIAPFQKLNQTDAIVRVDAQPASEPEINDKQNSCDKNLIKYQSYRLYISTGDFTDETYFSSISKFLTVDGIINNGEISPDISTSSFSRIYSAYPGTGSVYAIIATFDNYSAAYVPQFSYACGPVSNSDTCYLLKTSLSKFLCAAVFFIGVFFIFIGYRYLILEIILLGSITGGILGYIILNIIGMPSQTWQISATIIIGLVVGIFCSYFYYAKRPCVSILQASFSLGALIASITYLGIPDNSTYHNNAAFWAIYVAICLVVTTTLCTCQMSSIMICYSILGAYAIILPFDYWLGANLKYIIINTIRRVSVTGFDSAIIEPPIQTTDIVLSVFWIILAIFGFYMQCRGLQGRSPFPSCTTRYTTIASRNRYPTLSNQRGGRRVLVLTENDHIFRA
;
A
#
# COMPACT_ATOMS: atom_id res chain seq x y z
N MET A 1 5.55 16.07 -55.54
CA MET A 1 6.03 17.03 -54.52
C MET A 1 5.94 16.30 -53.20
N GLU A 2 6.97 15.55 -52.86
CA GLU A 2 7.14 15.07 -51.50
C GLU A 2 7.71 16.26 -50.73
N PHE A 3 6.96 16.77 -49.76
CA PHE A 3 7.51 17.75 -48.83
C PHE A 3 8.66 17.08 -48.09
N GLU A 4 9.75 17.81 -47.83
CA GLU A 4 10.73 17.37 -46.83
C GLU A 4 9.95 17.22 -45.52
N THR A 5 9.64 15.99 -45.15
CA THR A 5 9.00 15.70 -43.86
C THR A 5 10.02 16.02 -42.80
N GLU A 6 9.82 17.15 -42.13
CA GLU A 6 10.49 17.47 -40.88
C GLU A 6 10.38 16.24 -39.96
N ILE A 7 11.51 15.62 -39.64
CA ILE A 7 11.52 14.40 -38.83
C ILE A 7 11.16 14.82 -37.41
N ALA A 8 9.87 14.73 -37.08
CA ALA A 8 9.40 15.05 -35.75
C ALA A 8 10.08 14.13 -34.72
N PRO A 9 10.66 14.68 -33.64
CA PRO A 9 11.34 13.86 -32.66
C PRO A 9 10.31 13.02 -31.90
N PHE A 10 10.38 11.71 -32.11
CA PHE A 10 9.44 10.76 -31.53
C PHE A 10 9.99 10.17 -30.23
N GLN A 11 9.08 9.91 -29.30
CA GLN A 11 9.37 9.19 -28.08
C GLN A 11 8.98 7.72 -28.25
N LYS A 12 9.72 6.82 -27.62
CA LYS A 12 9.40 5.40 -27.54
C LYS A 12 8.78 5.12 -26.19
N LEU A 13 7.57 4.55 -26.21
CA LEU A 13 6.91 4.06 -25.02
C LEU A 13 7.08 2.54 -24.94
N ASN A 14 7.71 2.07 -23.86
CA ASN A 14 7.82 0.65 -23.55
C ASN A 14 7.07 0.38 -22.24
N GLN A 15 6.15 -0.58 -22.27
CA GLN A 15 5.22 -0.82 -21.18
C GLN A 15 5.33 -2.26 -20.68
N THR A 16 5.34 -2.39 -19.36
CA THR A 16 5.23 -3.65 -18.63
C THR A 16 4.08 -3.55 -17.62
N ASP A 17 3.67 -4.67 -17.02
CA ASP A 17 2.57 -4.72 -16.02
C ASP A 17 2.80 -3.82 -14.77
N ALA A 18 4.04 -3.39 -14.52
CA ALA A 18 4.41 -2.59 -13.35
C ALA A 18 5.02 -1.23 -13.70
N ILE A 19 5.58 -1.06 -14.90
CA ILE A 19 6.36 0.12 -15.28
C ILE A 19 6.00 0.58 -16.70
N VAL A 20 5.87 1.90 -16.89
CA VAL A 20 5.83 2.58 -18.18
C VAL A 20 7.14 3.34 -18.36
N ARG A 21 7.95 2.99 -19.35
CA ARG A 21 9.18 3.69 -19.72
C ARG A 21 8.94 4.54 -20.96
N VAL A 22 9.32 5.80 -20.88
CA VAL A 22 9.26 6.76 -21.98
C VAL A 22 10.67 7.23 -22.29
N ASP A 23 11.16 6.87 -23.46
CA ASP A 23 12.50 7.19 -23.93
C ASP A 23 12.41 8.18 -25.10
N ALA A 24 13.01 9.36 -24.96
CA ALA A 24 13.17 10.34 -26.02
C ALA A 24 14.55 10.21 -26.68
N GLN A 25 14.62 10.56 -27.95
CA GLN A 25 15.90 10.77 -28.63
C GLN A 25 16.49 12.11 -28.20
N PRO A 26 17.82 12.22 -28.05
CA PRO A 26 18.46 13.50 -27.79
C PRO A 26 18.16 14.47 -28.93
N ALA A 27 17.84 15.71 -28.59
CA ALA A 27 17.68 16.77 -29.57
C ALA A 27 19.03 17.05 -30.26
N SER A 28 18.98 17.45 -31.52
CA SER A 28 20.16 17.93 -32.24
C SER A 28 20.69 19.19 -31.54
N GLU A 29 21.97 19.17 -31.15
CA GLU A 29 22.60 20.37 -30.61
C GLU A 29 22.89 21.37 -31.74
N PRO A 30 22.55 22.66 -31.57
CA PRO A 30 22.91 23.68 -32.54
C PRO A 30 24.43 23.86 -32.57
N GLU A 31 25.01 23.98 -33.76
CA GLU A 31 26.42 24.32 -33.91
C GLU A 31 26.68 25.75 -33.43
N ILE A 32 27.44 25.90 -32.36
CA ILE A 32 27.86 27.21 -31.85
C ILE A 32 29.29 27.46 -32.37
N ASN A 33 29.44 28.38 -33.33
CA ASN A 33 30.73 28.84 -33.88
C ASN A 33 31.61 27.76 -34.55
N ASP A 34 31.07 26.95 -35.48
CA ASP A 34 31.81 25.95 -36.29
C ASP A 34 32.63 24.93 -35.49
N LYS A 35 32.34 24.79 -34.19
CA LYS A 35 32.98 23.82 -33.31
C LYS A 35 31.91 22.94 -32.71
N GLN A 36 31.94 21.67 -33.07
CA GLN A 36 31.14 20.66 -32.41
C GLN A 36 31.52 20.64 -30.93
N ASN A 37 30.55 20.99 -30.08
CA ASN A 37 30.75 20.93 -28.64
C ASN A 37 31.12 19.50 -28.25
N SER A 38 32.13 19.36 -27.39
CA SER A 38 32.51 18.07 -26.81
C SER A 38 31.29 17.42 -26.15
N CYS A 39 31.09 16.12 -26.37
CA CYS A 39 29.97 15.27 -25.90
C CYS A 39 29.62 15.33 -24.39
N ASP A 40 30.32 16.15 -23.60
CA ASP A 40 30.19 16.26 -22.14
C ASP A 40 29.35 17.46 -21.67
N LYS A 41 28.95 18.40 -22.55
CA LYS A 41 28.16 19.58 -22.14
C LYS A 41 26.83 19.70 -22.88
N ASN A 42 25.82 18.97 -22.38
CA ASN A 42 24.44 19.17 -22.80
C ASN A 42 23.96 20.56 -22.37
N LEU A 43 23.87 21.49 -23.31
CA LEU A 43 23.31 22.83 -23.09
C LEU A 43 21.77 22.80 -23.08
N ILE A 44 21.18 21.75 -23.64
CA ILE A 44 19.74 21.57 -23.76
C ILE A 44 19.16 20.99 -22.46
N LYS A 45 18.17 21.68 -21.89
CA LYS A 45 17.43 21.21 -20.72
C LYS A 45 16.17 20.49 -21.15
N TYR A 46 16.02 19.25 -20.69
CA TYR A 46 14.84 18.43 -20.95
C TYR A 46 13.93 18.44 -19.73
N GLN A 47 12.65 18.72 -19.94
CA GLN A 47 11.62 18.64 -18.91
C GLN A 47 10.52 17.70 -19.35
N SER A 48 10.21 16.70 -18.51
CA SER A 48 9.14 15.75 -18.75
C SER A 48 7.85 16.21 -18.10
N TYR A 49 6.76 16.12 -18.86
CA TYR A 49 5.42 16.45 -18.44
C TYR A 49 4.50 15.25 -18.60
N ARG A 50 3.53 15.15 -17.70
CA ARG A 50 2.55 14.07 -17.70
C ARG A 50 1.16 14.62 -17.44
N LEU A 51 0.15 14.06 -18.11
CA LEU A 51 -1.26 14.34 -17.85
C LEU A 51 -2.00 13.03 -17.61
N TYR A 52 -2.80 13.00 -16.54
CA TYR A 52 -3.65 11.86 -16.20
C TYR A 52 -5.08 12.04 -16.73
N ILE A 53 -5.67 10.92 -17.11
CA ILE A 53 -7.09 10.78 -17.46
C ILE A 53 -7.77 10.01 -16.34
N SER A 54 -9.07 10.25 -16.17
CA SER A 54 -9.90 9.51 -15.22
C SER A 54 -9.83 8.00 -15.44
N THR A 55 -9.82 7.25 -14.35
CA THR A 55 -9.71 5.79 -14.38
C THR A 55 -10.96 5.19 -15.00
N GLY A 56 -10.80 4.24 -15.91
CA GLY A 56 -11.92 3.54 -16.56
C GLY A 56 -12.59 4.30 -17.70
N ASP A 57 -12.10 5.49 -18.05
CA ASP A 57 -12.52 6.18 -19.27
C ASP A 57 -11.68 5.71 -20.45
N PHE A 58 -12.32 5.02 -21.39
CA PHE A 58 -11.70 4.48 -22.61
C PHE A 58 -12.33 5.08 -23.87
N THR A 59 -12.99 6.23 -23.75
CA THR A 59 -13.66 6.87 -24.88
C THR A 59 -12.66 7.50 -25.85
N ASP A 60 -12.92 7.37 -27.14
CA ASP A 60 -12.07 7.97 -28.18
C ASP A 60 -12.03 9.51 -28.03
N GLU A 61 -13.13 10.13 -27.59
CA GLU A 61 -13.22 11.58 -27.37
C GLU A 61 -12.25 12.07 -26.29
N THR A 62 -12.15 11.36 -25.15
CA THR A 62 -11.20 11.74 -24.10
C THR A 62 -9.77 11.45 -24.49
N TYR A 63 -9.52 10.39 -25.26
CA TYR A 63 -8.22 10.11 -25.86
C TYR A 63 -7.76 11.26 -26.78
N PHE A 64 -8.55 11.62 -27.79
CA PHE A 64 -8.17 12.66 -28.75
C PHE A 64 -8.10 14.04 -28.11
N SER A 65 -9.03 14.36 -27.21
CA SER A 65 -9.01 15.66 -26.51
C SER A 65 -7.79 15.78 -25.59
N SER A 66 -7.38 14.70 -24.91
CA SER A 66 -6.19 14.72 -24.04
C SER A 66 -4.90 14.87 -24.83
N ILE A 67 -4.77 14.18 -25.97
CA ILE A 67 -3.61 14.34 -26.86
C ILE A 67 -3.58 15.75 -27.46
N SER A 68 -4.72 16.28 -27.89
CA SER A 68 -4.79 17.61 -28.50
C SER A 68 -4.25 18.72 -27.58
N LYS A 69 -4.45 18.58 -26.26
CA LYS A 69 -3.91 19.49 -25.24
C LYS A 69 -2.39 19.43 -25.13
N PHE A 70 -1.76 18.33 -25.54
CA PHE A 70 -0.34 18.05 -25.43
C PHE A 70 0.44 18.23 -26.75
N LEU A 71 -0.18 18.79 -27.79
CA LEU A 71 0.47 19.01 -29.10
C LEU A 71 1.36 20.25 -29.16
N THR A 72 1.15 21.23 -28.27
CA THR A 72 1.89 22.50 -28.26
C THR A 72 2.62 22.69 -26.94
N VAL A 73 3.73 23.44 -26.96
CA VAL A 73 4.52 23.74 -25.74
C VAL A 73 3.63 24.39 -24.68
N ASP A 74 2.87 25.43 -25.06
CA ASP A 74 1.96 26.12 -24.14
C ASP A 74 0.85 25.19 -23.62
N GLY A 75 0.34 24.30 -24.47
CA GLY A 75 -0.64 23.30 -24.08
C GLY A 75 -0.11 22.33 -23.02
N ILE A 76 1.14 21.88 -23.19
CA ILE A 76 1.82 20.99 -22.24
C ILE A 76 2.04 21.71 -20.90
N ILE A 77 2.54 22.95 -20.91
CA ILE A 77 2.83 23.71 -19.67
C ILE A 77 1.54 24.01 -18.91
N ASN A 78 0.44 24.33 -19.60
CA ASN A 78 -0.82 24.71 -18.96
C ASN A 78 -1.63 23.52 -18.43
N ASN A 79 -1.51 22.34 -19.05
CA ASN A 79 -2.31 21.17 -18.68
C ASN A 79 -1.52 20.05 -18.00
N GLY A 80 -0.19 20.02 -18.18
CA GLY A 80 0.66 18.94 -17.71
C GLY A 80 1.26 19.20 -16.33
N GLU A 81 1.48 18.12 -15.59
CA GLU A 81 2.25 18.11 -14.36
C GLU A 81 3.72 17.81 -14.65
N ILE A 82 4.62 18.59 -14.03
CA ILE A 82 6.06 18.42 -14.19
C ILE A 82 6.48 17.14 -13.47
N SER A 83 7.09 16.22 -14.21
CA SER A 83 7.66 15.01 -13.64
C SER A 83 9.06 15.29 -13.09
N PRO A 84 9.35 14.92 -11.84
CA PRO A 84 10.63 15.20 -11.19
C PRO A 84 11.85 14.59 -11.92
N ASP A 85 12.97 15.33 -11.88
CA ASP A 85 14.22 14.98 -12.57
C ASP A 85 15.01 13.89 -11.81
N ILE A 86 14.50 12.65 -11.83
CA ILE A 86 15.05 11.56 -10.98
C ILE A 86 15.95 10.59 -11.75
N SER A 87 15.69 10.40 -13.04
CA SER A 87 16.44 9.44 -13.84
C SER A 87 17.86 9.90 -14.12
N THR A 88 18.79 8.94 -14.15
CA THR A 88 20.20 9.13 -14.55
C THR A 88 20.37 9.68 -15.96
N SER A 89 19.32 9.68 -16.78
CA SER A 89 19.30 10.28 -18.11
C SER A 89 18.11 11.23 -18.26
N SER A 90 18.37 12.48 -18.66
CA SER A 90 17.33 13.50 -18.84
C SER A 90 16.30 13.17 -19.93
N PHE A 91 16.57 12.17 -20.76
CA PHE A 91 15.77 11.75 -21.91
C PHE A 91 15.00 10.44 -21.68
N SER A 92 15.21 9.72 -20.57
CA SER A 92 14.44 8.51 -20.24
C SER A 92 13.71 8.73 -18.92
N ARG A 93 12.40 8.44 -18.90
CA ARG A 93 11.60 8.48 -17.68
C ARG A 93 10.90 7.16 -17.45
N ILE A 94 10.84 6.77 -16.18
CA ILE A 94 10.23 5.54 -15.72
C ILE A 94 9.09 5.93 -14.79
N TYR A 95 7.88 5.46 -15.08
CA TYR A 95 6.68 5.74 -14.33
C TYR A 95 6.08 4.44 -13.81
N SER A 96 5.42 4.48 -12.64
CA SER A 96 4.63 3.34 -12.17
C SER A 96 3.41 3.13 -13.07
N ALA A 97 3.17 1.88 -13.48
CA ALA A 97 2.05 1.52 -14.33
C ALA A 97 0.75 1.38 -13.50
N TYR A 98 -0.24 2.21 -13.80
CA TYR A 98 -1.58 2.15 -13.22
C TYR A 98 -2.60 1.63 -14.25
N PRO A 99 -2.75 0.30 -14.39
CA PRO A 99 -3.64 -0.28 -15.40
C PRO A 99 -5.07 0.27 -15.29
N GLY A 100 -5.62 0.66 -16.44
CA GLY A 100 -6.96 1.26 -16.54
C GLY A 100 -7.00 2.77 -16.32
N THR A 101 -5.85 3.41 -16.05
CA THR A 101 -5.72 4.88 -15.97
C THR A 101 -4.97 5.40 -17.19
N GLY A 102 -5.58 6.30 -17.94
CA GLY A 102 -4.95 6.92 -19.11
C GLY A 102 -3.87 7.91 -18.70
N SER A 103 -2.76 7.92 -19.41
CA SER A 103 -1.65 8.84 -19.18
C SER A 103 -1.03 9.30 -20.50
N VAL A 104 -0.83 10.62 -20.62
CA VAL A 104 -0.15 11.27 -21.73
C VAL A 104 1.21 11.76 -21.25
N TYR A 105 2.26 11.44 -22.00
CA TYR A 105 3.63 11.82 -21.70
C TYR A 105 4.17 12.73 -22.79
N ALA A 106 4.79 13.83 -22.41
CA ALA A 106 5.48 14.72 -23.32
C ALA A 106 6.82 15.18 -22.70
N ILE A 107 7.76 15.55 -23.56
CA ILE A 107 9.04 16.11 -23.15
C ILE A 107 9.21 17.41 -23.91
N ILE A 108 9.65 18.44 -23.20
CA ILE A 108 10.01 19.74 -23.77
C ILE A 108 11.53 19.85 -23.69
N ALA A 109 12.16 20.09 -24.83
CA ALA A 109 13.57 20.47 -24.89
C ALA A 109 13.64 22.00 -24.95
N THR A 110 14.45 22.58 -24.07
CA THR A 110 14.67 24.02 -23.99
C THR A 110 16.15 24.32 -24.22
N PHE A 111 16.41 25.22 -25.16
CA PHE A 111 17.74 25.75 -25.46
C PHE A 111 17.64 27.27 -25.44
N ASP A 112 18.33 27.91 -24.48
CA ASP A 112 18.19 29.33 -24.16
C ASP A 112 16.73 29.76 -23.98
N ASN A 113 16.17 30.47 -24.96
CA ASN A 113 14.78 30.96 -24.97
C ASN A 113 13.85 30.20 -25.93
N TYR A 114 14.37 29.19 -26.62
CA TYR A 114 13.60 28.39 -27.58
C TYR A 114 13.22 27.06 -26.93
N SER A 115 11.95 26.72 -27.04
CA SER A 115 11.37 25.47 -26.54
C SER A 115 10.74 24.70 -27.68
N ALA A 116 11.07 23.41 -27.78
CA ALA A 116 10.45 22.50 -28.72
C ALA A 116 9.82 21.33 -27.96
N ALA A 117 8.61 20.94 -28.36
CA ALA A 117 7.91 19.79 -27.80
C ALA A 117 8.13 18.55 -28.66
N TYR A 118 8.34 17.41 -28.00
CA TYR A 118 8.35 16.11 -28.64
C TYR A 118 6.92 15.62 -28.90
N VAL A 119 6.78 14.70 -29.86
CA VAL A 119 5.48 14.07 -30.13
C VAL A 119 5.01 13.31 -28.87
N PRO A 120 3.84 13.64 -28.30
CA PRO A 120 3.38 13.03 -27.06
C PRO A 120 3.07 11.55 -27.26
N GLN A 121 3.29 10.76 -26.21
CA GLN A 121 2.95 9.34 -26.17
C GLN A 121 1.79 9.09 -25.21
N PHE A 122 0.97 8.11 -25.54
CA PHE A 122 -0.23 7.79 -24.80
C PHE A 122 -0.19 6.33 -24.33
N SER A 123 -0.56 6.06 -23.08
CA SER A 123 -0.76 4.70 -22.58
C SER A 123 -1.81 4.64 -21.46
N TYR A 124 -2.63 3.58 -21.50
CA TYR A 124 -3.54 3.18 -20.40
C TYR A 124 -2.90 2.23 -19.38
N ALA A 125 -1.58 1.98 -19.50
CA ALA A 125 -0.87 0.91 -18.79
C ALA A 125 -1.49 -0.50 -18.97
N CYS A 126 -2.40 -0.66 -19.94
CA CYS A 126 -3.03 -1.89 -20.38
C CYS A 126 -3.50 -1.74 -21.83
N GLY A 127 -3.94 -2.85 -22.46
CA GLY A 127 -4.50 -2.83 -23.80
C GLY A 127 -6.03 -2.96 -23.78
N PRO A 128 -6.82 -1.86 -23.72
CA PRO A 128 -8.27 -1.94 -23.59
C PRO A 128 -8.93 -2.57 -24.83
N VAL A 129 -8.40 -2.31 -26.03
CA VAL A 129 -8.93 -2.82 -27.31
C VAL A 129 -8.49 -4.24 -27.61
N SER A 130 -7.25 -4.59 -27.25
CA SER A 130 -6.68 -5.90 -27.57
C SER A 130 -6.99 -6.96 -26.52
N ASN A 131 -6.87 -6.64 -25.23
CA ASN A 131 -7.08 -7.55 -24.11
C ASN A 131 -7.61 -6.79 -22.88
N SER A 132 -8.92 -6.58 -22.80
CA SER A 132 -9.58 -5.86 -21.69
C SER A 132 -9.26 -6.43 -20.30
N ASP A 133 -8.96 -7.72 -20.20
CA ASP A 133 -8.60 -8.39 -18.95
C ASP A 133 -7.28 -7.89 -18.35
N THR A 134 -6.39 -7.30 -19.17
CA THR A 134 -5.11 -6.73 -18.71
C THR A 134 -5.28 -5.40 -17.98
N CYS A 135 -6.41 -4.73 -18.15
CA CYS A 135 -6.71 -3.48 -17.45
C CYS A 135 -7.16 -3.69 -16.01
N TYR A 136 -7.45 -4.94 -15.62
CA TYR A 136 -7.79 -5.29 -14.26
C TYR A 136 -6.59 -5.88 -13.53
N LEU A 137 -6.33 -5.39 -12.31
CA LEU A 137 -5.22 -5.88 -11.48
C LEU A 137 -5.44 -7.34 -11.02
N LEU A 138 -6.70 -7.75 -10.81
CA LEU A 138 -7.08 -9.11 -10.40
C LEU A 138 -7.51 -9.93 -11.61
N LYS A 139 -6.52 -10.57 -12.25
CA LYS A 139 -6.71 -11.37 -13.48
C LYS A 139 -7.46 -12.68 -13.23
N THR A 140 -7.25 -13.34 -12.08
CA THR A 140 -7.76 -14.70 -11.83
C THR A 140 -9.00 -14.72 -10.92
N SER A 141 -9.91 -15.68 -11.13
CA SER A 141 -11.09 -15.87 -10.25
C SER A 141 -10.71 -16.10 -8.78
N LEU A 142 -9.57 -16.77 -8.55
CA LEU A 142 -9.04 -16.97 -7.21
C LEU A 142 -8.66 -15.64 -6.54
N SER A 143 -8.02 -14.73 -7.27
CA SER A 143 -7.69 -13.39 -6.73
C SER A 143 -8.93 -12.57 -6.39
N LYS A 144 -10.00 -12.67 -7.20
CA LYS A 144 -11.31 -12.05 -6.93
C LYS A 144 -11.95 -12.62 -5.66
N PHE A 145 -11.90 -13.94 -5.48
CA PHE A 145 -12.37 -14.59 -4.27
C PHE A 145 -11.57 -14.17 -3.03
N LEU A 146 -10.24 -14.11 -3.12
CA LEU A 146 -9.40 -13.63 -2.01
C LEU A 146 -9.71 -12.18 -1.64
N CYS A 147 -9.95 -11.32 -2.62
CA CYS A 147 -10.37 -9.95 -2.38
C CYS A 147 -11.69 -9.88 -1.60
N ALA A 148 -12.68 -10.68 -2.00
CA ALA A 148 -13.92 -10.82 -1.24
C ALA A 148 -13.69 -11.39 0.17
N ALA A 149 -12.77 -12.33 0.36
CA ALA A 149 -12.43 -12.85 1.69
C ALA A 149 -11.79 -11.78 2.58
N VAL A 150 -10.92 -10.92 2.03
CA VAL A 150 -10.30 -9.79 2.75
C VAL A 150 -11.36 -8.81 3.26
N PHE A 151 -12.44 -8.57 2.50
CA PHE A 151 -13.57 -7.77 2.97
C PHE A 151 -14.14 -8.33 4.29
N PHE A 152 -14.48 -9.63 4.32
CA PHE A 152 -15.06 -10.27 5.50
C PHE A 152 -14.08 -10.31 6.68
N ILE A 153 -12.78 -10.48 6.40
CA ILE A 153 -11.73 -10.41 7.43
C ILE A 153 -11.65 -8.99 8.02
N GLY A 154 -11.74 -7.96 7.19
CA GLY A 154 -11.76 -6.56 7.64
C GLY A 154 -12.97 -6.24 8.53
N VAL A 155 -14.17 -6.69 8.12
CA VAL A 155 -15.39 -6.60 8.95
C VAL A 155 -15.19 -7.32 10.28
N PHE A 156 -14.61 -8.52 10.25
CA PHE A 156 -14.32 -9.27 11.47
C PHE A 156 -13.39 -8.51 12.43
N PHE A 157 -12.30 -7.92 11.92
CA PHE A 157 -11.36 -7.12 12.74
C PHE A 157 -12.04 -5.93 13.41
N ILE A 158 -12.91 -5.20 12.70
CA ILE A 158 -13.59 -4.02 13.26
C ILE A 158 -14.61 -4.40 14.35
N PHE A 159 -15.47 -5.39 14.10
CA PHE A 159 -16.64 -5.64 14.95
C PHE A 159 -16.42 -6.67 16.05
N ILE A 160 -15.71 -7.77 15.74
CA ILE A 160 -15.69 -8.99 16.54
C ILE A 160 -14.30 -9.28 17.09
N GLY A 161 -13.29 -8.63 16.52
CA GLY A 161 -11.87 -8.82 16.77
C GLY A 161 -11.48 -9.12 18.21
N TYR A 162 -11.72 -8.15 19.10
CA TYR A 162 -11.36 -8.25 20.52
C TYR A 162 -11.91 -9.51 21.23
N ARG A 163 -13.08 -10.03 20.83
CA ARG A 163 -13.66 -11.23 21.45
C ARG A 163 -12.89 -12.49 21.08
N TYR A 164 -12.26 -12.54 19.92
CA TYR A 164 -11.59 -13.71 19.36
C TYR A 164 -10.15 -13.37 18.94
N LEU A 165 -9.37 -12.86 19.89
CA LEU A 165 -7.99 -12.41 19.71
C LEU A 165 -7.08 -13.47 19.05
N ILE A 166 -7.29 -14.77 19.33
CA ILE A 166 -6.51 -15.85 18.69
C ILE A 166 -6.78 -15.91 17.19
N LEU A 167 -8.04 -15.76 16.77
CA LEU A 167 -8.39 -15.75 15.35
C LEU A 167 -7.81 -14.52 14.66
N GLU A 168 -7.79 -13.36 15.34
CA GLU A 168 -7.15 -12.16 14.80
C GLU A 168 -5.65 -12.34 14.55
N ILE A 169 -4.93 -12.96 15.50
CA ILE A 169 -3.50 -13.24 15.35
C ILE A 169 -3.27 -14.13 14.12
N ILE A 170 -4.08 -15.19 13.96
CA ILE A 170 -3.97 -16.10 12.82
C ILE A 170 -4.26 -15.38 11.51
N LEU A 171 -5.36 -14.62 11.43
CA LEU A 171 -5.77 -13.92 10.22
C LEU A 171 -4.77 -12.83 9.82
N LEU A 172 -4.38 -11.96 10.76
CA LEU A 172 -3.40 -10.92 10.48
C LEU A 172 -2.03 -11.54 10.14
N GLY A 173 -1.65 -12.61 10.83
CA GLY A 173 -0.39 -13.33 10.57
C GLY A 173 -0.37 -13.97 9.19
N SER A 174 -1.54 -14.44 8.75
CA SER A 174 -1.73 -14.97 7.39
C SER A 174 -1.61 -13.89 6.33
N ILE A 175 -2.15 -12.70 6.56
CA ILE A 175 -2.01 -11.56 5.63
C ILE A 175 -0.54 -11.11 5.55
N THR A 176 0.10 -10.87 6.69
CA THR A 176 1.49 -10.41 6.74
C THR A 176 2.45 -11.46 6.18
N GLY A 177 2.27 -12.72 6.57
CA GLY A 177 3.06 -13.85 6.08
C GLY A 177 2.83 -14.10 4.59
N GLY A 178 1.61 -13.90 4.09
CA GLY A 178 1.28 -13.99 2.68
C GLY A 178 1.97 -12.93 1.83
N ILE A 179 2.00 -11.66 2.29
CA ILE A 179 2.72 -10.56 1.61
C ILE A 179 4.22 -10.84 1.58
N LEU A 180 4.82 -11.19 2.72
CA LEU A 180 6.25 -11.53 2.79
C LEU A 180 6.58 -12.77 1.95
N GLY A 181 5.73 -13.80 1.99
CA GLY A 181 5.85 -15.00 1.18
C GLY A 181 5.78 -14.69 -0.31
N TYR A 182 4.88 -13.78 -0.73
CA TYR A 182 4.77 -13.36 -2.13
C TYR A 182 6.06 -12.70 -2.62
N ILE A 183 6.63 -11.81 -1.80
CA ILE A 183 7.90 -11.13 -2.09
C ILE A 183 9.02 -12.16 -2.27
N ILE A 184 9.17 -13.10 -1.33
CA ILE A 184 10.20 -14.14 -1.37
C ILE A 184 10.03 -15.03 -2.61
N LEU A 185 8.81 -15.48 -2.89
CA LEU A 185 8.54 -16.32 -4.07
C LEU A 185 8.77 -15.58 -5.38
N ASN A 186 8.53 -14.27 -5.41
CA ASN A 186 8.82 -13.46 -6.59
C ASN A 186 10.33 -13.33 -6.84
N ILE A 187 11.12 -13.16 -5.77
CA ILE A 187 12.59 -13.11 -5.87
C ILE A 187 13.16 -14.45 -6.34
N ILE A 188 12.57 -15.58 -5.92
CA ILE A 188 12.98 -16.93 -6.36
C ILE A 188 12.66 -17.17 -7.85
N GLY A 189 11.76 -16.39 -8.45
CA GLY A 189 11.47 -16.46 -9.88
C GLY A 189 10.55 -17.61 -10.28
N MET A 190 9.50 -17.88 -9.49
CA MET A 190 8.50 -18.90 -9.84
C MET A 190 7.70 -18.49 -11.09
N PRO A 191 7.63 -19.34 -12.15
CA PRO A 191 7.16 -18.92 -13.47
C PRO A 191 5.63 -18.86 -13.64
N SER A 192 4.83 -19.42 -12.73
CA SER A 192 3.37 -19.48 -12.87
C SER A 192 2.61 -18.73 -11.76
N GLN A 193 1.74 -17.80 -12.16
CA GLN A 193 0.99 -16.92 -11.25
C GLN A 193 0.07 -17.71 -10.30
N THR A 194 -0.58 -18.78 -10.76
CA THR A 194 -1.50 -19.60 -9.93
C THR A 194 -0.75 -20.35 -8.83
N TRP A 195 0.43 -20.89 -9.15
CA TRP A 195 1.26 -21.59 -8.17
C TRP A 195 1.81 -20.62 -7.13
N GLN A 196 2.28 -19.44 -7.58
CA GLN A 196 2.75 -18.40 -6.70
C GLN A 196 1.66 -18.00 -5.69
N ILE A 197 0.44 -17.68 -6.14
CA ILE A 197 -0.65 -17.29 -5.24
C ILE A 197 -1.01 -18.45 -4.29
N SER A 198 -1.10 -19.69 -4.77
CA SER A 198 -1.40 -20.85 -3.91
C SER A 198 -0.35 -21.05 -2.82
N ALA A 199 0.94 -20.94 -3.17
CA ALA A 199 2.04 -21.06 -2.22
C ALA A 199 2.03 -19.91 -1.18
N THR A 200 1.67 -18.68 -1.59
CA THR A 200 1.56 -17.55 -0.63
C THR A 200 0.49 -17.78 0.44
N ILE A 201 -0.64 -18.39 0.06
CA ILE A 201 -1.71 -18.72 1.02
C ILE A 201 -1.19 -19.72 2.05
N ILE A 202 -0.48 -20.76 1.58
CA ILE A 202 0.09 -21.79 2.47
C ILE A 202 1.12 -21.17 3.42
N ILE A 203 2.06 -20.37 2.90
CA ILE A 203 3.07 -19.68 3.72
C ILE A 203 2.40 -18.75 4.74
N GLY A 204 1.40 -17.98 4.31
CA GLY A 204 0.62 -17.12 5.19
C GLY A 204 -0.01 -17.91 6.33
N LEU A 205 -0.76 -18.98 6.03
CA LEU A 205 -1.41 -19.80 7.05
C LEU A 205 -0.40 -20.39 8.06
N VAL A 206 0.76 -20.87 7.58
CA VAL A 206 1.83 -21.39 8.46
C VAL A 206 2.35 -20.30 9.39
N VAL A 207 2.61 -19.08 8.88
CA VAL A 207 3.05 -17.95 9.70
C VAL A 207 1.97 -17.55 10.72
N GLY A 208 0.70 -17.50 10.33
CA GLY A 208 -0.42 -17.22 11.24
C GLY A 208 -0.55 -18.23 12.38
N ILE A 209 -0.44 -19.53 12.06
CA ILE A 209 -0.45 -20.61 13.06
C ILE A 209 0.77 -20.49 13.99
N PHE A 210 1.95 -20.23 13.43
CA PHE A 210 3.19 -20.05 14.18
C PHE A 210 3.08 -18.89 15.18
N CYS A 211 2.54 -17.74 14.76
CA CYS A 211 2.30 -16.61 15.66
C CYS A 211 1.30 -16.94 16.77
N SER A 212 0.24 -17.69 16.46
CA SER A 212 -0.75 -18.13 17.45
C SER A 212 -0.15 -19.10 18.49
N TYR A 213 0.81 -19.94 18.08
CA TYR A 213 1.52 -20.83 18.98
C TYR A 213 2.28 -20.07 20.07
N PHE A 214 2.96 -18.96 19.72
CA PHE A 214 3.63 -18.11 20.73
C PHE A 214 2.66 -17.43 21.70
N TYR A 215 1.46 -17.10 21.26
CA TYR A 215 0.41 -16.61 22.15
C TYR A 215 0.02 -17.68 23.18
N TYR A 216 -0.19 -18.93 22.74
CA TYR A 216 -0.45 -20.06 23.65
C TYR A 216 0.72 -20.35 24.60
N ALA A 217 1.95 -20.13 24.16
CA ALA A 217 3.16 -20.21 24.99
C ALA A 217 3.27 -19.07 26.02
N LYS A 218 2.19 -18.31 26.27
CA LYS A 218 2.08 -17.18 27.21
C LYS A 218 3.07 -16.04 26.93
N ARG A 219 3.43 -15.84 25.66
CA ARG A 219 4.28 -14.72 25.20
C ARG A 219 3.48 -13.74 24.34
N PRO A 220 2.62 -12.88 24.94
CA PRO A 220 1.74 -11.97 24.19
C PRO A 220 2.49 -10.90 23.39
N CYS A 221 3.77 -10.65 23.70
CA CYS A 221 4.60 -9.66 23.01
C CYS A 221 4.69 -9.91 21.50
N VAL A 222 4.71 -11.18 21.06
CA VAL A 222 4.83 -11.53 19.63
C VAL A 222 3.62 -11.04 18.83
N SER A 223 2.42 -11.17 19.40
CA SER A 223 1.18 -10.70 18.78
C SER A 223 1.15 -9.17 18.66
N ILE A 224 1.57 -8.46 19.71
CA ILE A 224 1.63 -6.99 19.71
C ILE A 224 2.65 -6.52 18.67
N LEU A 225 3.84 -7.14 18.64
CA LEU A 225 4.89 -6.81 17.69
C LEU A 225 4.41 -7.02 16.25
N GLN A 226 3.75 -8.14 15.96
CA GLN A 226 3.22 -8.43 14.64
C GLN A 226 2.17 -7.39 14.20
N ALA A 227 1.19 -7.08 15.06
CA ALA A 227 0.16 -6.11 14.74
C ALA A 227 0.72 -4.70 14.52
N SER A 228 1.63 -4.28 15.40
CA SER A 228 2.24 -2.94 15.35
C SER A 228 3.19 -2.81 14.15
N PHE A 229 3.93 -3.88 13.81
CA PHE A 229 4.76 -3.90 12.60
C PHE A 229 3.93 -3.80 11.32
N SER A 230 2.77 -4.46 11.29
CA SER A 230 1.84 -4.39 10.15
C SER A 230 1.30 -2.98 9.94
N LEU A 231 0.91 -2.31 11.04
CA LEU A 231 0.48 -0.91 10.99
C LEU A 231 1.64 0.02 10.62
N GLY A 232 2.83 -0.22 11.16
CA GLY A 232 4.04 0.53 10.81
C GLY A 232 4.38 0.42 9.32
N ALA A 233 4.27 -0.77 8.73
CA ALA A 233 4.46 -1.00 7.31
C ALA A 233 3.41 -0.26 6.45
N LEU A 234 2.15 -0.22 6.89
CA LEU A 234 1.11 0.54 6.22
C LEU A 234 1.39 2.04 6.28
N ILE A 235 1.78 2.58 7.44
CA ILE A 235 2.14 4.00 7.59
C ILE A 235 3.38 4.34 6.74
N ALA A 236 4.40 3.49 6.75
CA ALA A 236 5.58 3.65 5.91
C ALA A 236 5.23 3.67 4.41
N SER A 237 4.28 2.83 3.99
CA SER A 237 3.77 2.81 2.61
C SER A 237 2.96 4.07 2.26
N ILE A 238 2.18 4.63 3.19
CA ILE A 238 1.50 5.93 2.99
C ILE A 238 2.55 7.03 2.85
N THR A 239 3.56 7.07 3.73
CA THR A 239 4.62 8.08 3.65
C THR A 239 5.40 7.97 2.35
N TYR A 240 5.57 6.76 1.81
CA TYR A 240 6.23 6.59 0.53
C TYR A 240 5.45 7.23 -0.62
N LEU A 241 4.12 7.15 -0.59
CA LEU A 241 3.25 7.72 -1.61
C LEU A 241 3.06 9.24 -1.48
N GLY A 242 3.18 9.77 -0.26
CA GLY A 242 2.93 11.19 0.02
C GLY A 242 4.16 12.09 -0.03
N ILE A 243 5.37 11.54 -0.08
CA ILE A 243 6.60 12.33 -0.12
C ILE A 243 7.00 12.56 -1.58
N PRO A 244 7.16 13.82 -2.02
CA PRO A 244 7.62 14.11 -3.37
C PRO A 244 8.99 13.48 -3.60
N ASP A 245 9.20 12.93 -4.80
CA ASP A 245 10.38 12.15 -5.14
C ASP A 245 11.67 12.99 -5.07
N ASN A 246 12.31 12.94 -3.90
CA ASN A 246 13.62 13.53 -3.65
C ASN A 246 14.71 12.51 -4.00
N SER A 247 15.89 13.00 -4.41
CA SER A 247 17.05 12.18 -4.78
C SER A 247 17.45 11.12 -3.73
N THR A 248 17.11 11.32 -2.45
CA THR A 248 17.35 10.36 -1.36
C THR A 248 16.53 9.06 -1.50
N TYR A 249 15.31 9.12 -2.05
CA TYR A 249 14.41 7.97 -2.18
C TYR A 249 14.80 7.03 -3.33
N HIS A 250 15.66 7.50 -4.23
CA HIS A 250 16.20 6.71 -5.32
C HIS A 250 17.24 5.68 -4.83
N ASN A 251 18.04 6.04 -3.83
CA ASN A 251 18.97 5.08 -3.23
C ASN A 251 18.19 4.01 -2.44
N ASN A 252 18.19 2.77 -2.95
CA ASN A 252 17.50 1.65 -2.34
C ASN A 252 17.87 1.42 -0.87
N ALA A 253 19.15 1.57 -0.50
CA ALA A 253 19.57 1.38 0.88
C ALA A 253 18.97 2.45 1.81
N ALA A 254 18.96 3.71 1.36
CA ALA A 254 18.40 4.83 2.13
C ALA A 254 16.89 4.70 2.27
N PHE A 255 16.19 4.33 1.19
CA PHE A 255 14.76 4.09 1.24
C PHE A 255 14.39 3.00 2.24
N TRP A 256 15.01 1.82 2.14
CA TRP A 256 14.70 0.71 3.05
C TRP A 256 15.07 1.04 4.49
N ALA A 257 16.13 1.81 4.72
CA ALA A 257 16.48 2.31 6.05
C ALA A 257 15.38 3.22 6.61
N ILE A 258 14.87 4.18 5.83
CA ILE A 258 13.76 5.06 6.24
C ILE A 258 12.48 4.24 6.48
N TYR A 259 12.16 3.32 5.57
CA TYR A 259 10.98 2.47 5.67
C TYR A 259 11.01 1.63 6.96
N VAL A 260 12.13 0.96 7.24
CA VAL A 260 12.32 0.17 8.47
C VAL A 260 12.33 1.07 9.70
N ALA A 261 12.94 2.26 9.63
CA ALA A 261 12.93 3.21 10.74
C ALA A 261 11.50 3.62 11.12
N ILE A 262 10.65 3.94 10.15
CA ILE A 262 9.22 4.25 10.39
C ILE A 262 8.52 3.05 11.03
N CYS A 263 8.72 1.84 10.48
CA CYS A 263 8.15 0.62 11.06
C CYS A 263 8.56 0.42 12.53
N LEU A 264 9.84 0.65 12.85
CA LEU A 264 10.36 0.50 14.22
C LEU A 264 9.86 1.60 15.16
N VAL A 265 9.77 2.85 14.72
CA VAL A 265 9.22 3.95 15.51
C VAL A 265 7.74 3.69 15.83
N VAL A 266 6.94 3.31 14.84
CA VAL A 266 5.53 2.95 15.06
C VAL A 266 5.42 1.74 15.98
N THR A 267 6.23 0.71 15.77
CA THR A 267 6.20 -0.50 16.61
C THR A 267 6.57 -0.20 18.06
N THR A 268 7.64 0.55 18.29
CA THR A 268 8.11 0.89 19.65
C THR A 268 7.13 1.80 20.39
N THR A 269 6.57 2.82 19.72
CA THR A 269 5.55 3.72 20.30
C THR A 269 4.26 2.99 20.65
N LEU A 270 3.85 2.01 19.84
CA LEU A 270 2.67 1.21 20.13
C LEU A 270 2.95 0.13 21.20
N CYS A 271 4.16 -0.39 21.30
CA CYS A 271 4.52 -1.35 22.34
C CYS A 271 4.46 -0.77 23.77
N THR A 272 4.59 0.55 23.96
CA THR A 272 4.50 1.17 25.29
C THR A 272 3.09 1.12 25.88
N CYS A 273 2.05 1.04 25.04
CA CYS A 273 0.65 1.02 25.45
C CYS A 273 -0.07 -0.22 24.91
N GLN A 274 0.33 -1.41 25.36
CA GLN A 274 -0.04 -2.72 24.80
C GLN A 274 -1.52 -2.90 24.47
N MET A 275 -2.42 -2.45 25.36
CA MET A 275 -3.86 -2.66 25.25
C MET A 275 -4.54 -1.76 24.22
N SER A 276 -4.25 -0.46 24.27
CA SER A 276 -4.77 0.50 23.30
C SER A 276 -4.21 0.23 21.91
N SER A 277 -2.95 -0.17 21.84
CA SER A 277 -2.24 -0.34 20.57
C SER A 277 -2.77 -1.49 19.73
N ILE A 278 -3.13 -2.63 20.33
CA ILE A 278 -3.74 -3.74 19.58
C ILE A 278 -5.06 -3.29 18.93
N MET A 279 -5.92 -2.60 19.68
CA MET A 279 -7.19 -2.10 19.14
C MET A 279 -6.99 -1.09 18.01
N ILE A 280 -6.07 -0.14 18.20
CA ILE A 280 -5.74 0.86 17.17
C ILE A 280 -5.24 0.16 15.89
N CYS A 281 -4.34 -0.82 16.03
CA CYS A 281 -3.81 -1.58 14.89
C CYS A 281 -4.94 -2.29 14.13
N TYR A 282 -5.76 -3.08 14.81
CA TYR A 282 -6.83 -3.83 14.14
C TYR A 282 -7.94 -2.94 13.59
N SER A 283 -8.23 -1.81 14.23
CA SER A 283 -9.20 -0.87 13.69
C SER A 283 -8.72 -0.24 12.38
N ILE A 284 -7.47 0.24 12.33
CA ILE A 284 -6.91 0.87 11.12
C ILE A 284 -6.69 -0.17 10.01
N LEU A 285 -6.06 -1.31 10.32
CA LEU A 285 -5.79 -2.39 9.36
C LEU A 285 -7.08 -3.05 8.87
N GLY A 286 -8.06 -3.24 9.76
CA GLY A 286 -9.39 -3.77 9.42
C GLY A 286 -10.16 -2.82 8.51
N ALA A 287 -10.17 -1.52 8.81
CA ALA A 287 -10.81 -0.52 7.97
C ALA A 287 -10.16 -0.43 6.58
N TYR A 288 -8.83 -0.54 6.50
CA TYR A 288 -8.13 -0.62 5.23
C TYR A 288 -8.48 -1.90 4.45
N ALA A 289 -8.57 -3.05 5.13
CA ALA A 289 -8.98 -4.32 4.52
C ALA A 289 -10.41 -4.30 3.96
N ILE A 290 -11.34 -3.57 4.59
CA ILE A 290 -12.69 -3.36 4.05
C ILE A 290 -12.66 -2.53 2.76
N ILE A 291 -11.76 -1.53 2.71
CA ILE A 291 -11.70 -0.57 1.62
C ILE A 291 -11.03 -1.12 0.38
N LEU A 292 -10.02 -1.97 0.52
CA LEU A 292 -9.31 -2.58 -0.61
C LEU A 292 -10.24 -3.21 -1.67
N PRO A 293 -11.27 -4.00 -1.30
CA PRO A 293 -12.25 -4.50 -2.25
C PRO A 293 -13.07 -3.40 -2.92
N PHE A 294 -13.56 -2.40 -2.17
CA PHE A 294 -14.27 -1.26 -2.76
C PHE A 294 -13.39 -0.49 -3.74
N ASP A 295 -12.13 -0.26 -3.40
CA ASP A 295 -11.14 0.38 -4.26
C ASP A 295 -10.98 -0.36 -5.59
N TYR A 296 -10.94 -1.69 -5.52
CA TYR A 296 -10.84 -2.53 -6.72
C TYR A 296 -12.07 -2.39 -7.63
N TRP A 297 -13.29 -2.40 -7.07
CA TRP A 297 -14.52 -2.33 -7.87
C TRP A 297 -14.85 -0.92 -8.37
N LEU A 298 -14.51 0.11 -7.60
CA LEU A 298 -14.73 1.51 -7.96
C LEU A 298 -13.62 2.08 -8.85
N GLY A 299 -12.51 1.36 -9.04
CA GLY A 299 -11.37 1.83 -9.82
C GLY A 299 -10.59 2.97 -9.16
N ALA A 300 -10.60 3.05 -7.83
CA ALA A 300 -9.81 4.00 -7.06
C ALA A 300 -8.31 3.60 -7.03
N ASN A 301 -7.44 4.42 -6.46
CA ASN A 301 -5.99 4.28 -6.47
C ASN A 301 -5.39 3.96 -5.08
N LEU A 302 -6.21 3.74 -4.05
CA LEU A 302 -5.75 3.44 -2.68
C LEU A 302 -5.03 2.10 -2.58
N LYS A 303 -5.38 1.09 -3.40
CA LYS A 303 -4.65 -0.18 -3.45
C LYS A 303 -3.15 0.00 -3.74
N TYR A 304 -2.78 1.07 -4.44
CA TYR A 304 -1.39 1.35 -4.80
C TYR A 304 -0.53 1.74 -3.61
N ILE A 305 -1.11 2.07 -2.45
CA ILE A 305 -0.37 2.25 -1.19
C ILE A 305 0.48 1.01 -0.91
N ILE A 306 -0.10 -0.19 -0.93
CA ILE A 306 0.65 -1.44 -0.69
C ILE A 306 1.33 -1.94 -1.97
N ILE A 307 0.66 -1.85 -3.12
CA ILE A 307 1.18 -2.44 -4.36
C ILE A 307 2.49 -1.76 -4.79
N ASN A 308 2.64 -0.43 -4.63
CA ASN A 308 3.89 0.24 -5.01
C ASN A 308 5.06 -0.21 -4.13
N THR A 309 4.83 -0.40 -2.82
CA THR A 309 5.85 -0.96 -1.91
C THR A 309 6.24 -2.38 -2.32
N ILE A 310 5.27 -3.23 -2.68
CA ILE A 310 5.56 -4.60 -3.15
C ILE A 310 6.34 -4.56 -4.48
N ARG A 311 5.89 -3.75 -5.45
CA ARG A 311 6.53 -3.59 -6.76
C ARG A 311 7.98 -3.12 -6.63
N ARG A 312 8.28 -2.26 -5.67
CA ARG A 312 9.66 -1.82 -5.43
C ARG A 312 10.60 -2.95 -5.03
N VAL A 313 10.12 -3.93 -4.24
CA VAL A 313 10.94 -5.10 -3.89
C VAL A 313 10.99 -6.10 -5.04
N SER A 314 9.86 -6.26 -5.72
CA SER A 314 9.62 -7.41 -6.58
C SER A 314 10.03 -7.17 -8.04
N VAL A 315 10.02 -5.91 -8.51
CA VAL A 315 10.28 -5.53 -9.90
C VAL A 315 11.62 -4.84 -10.00
N THR A 316 12.47 -5.34 -10.90
CA THR A 316 13.78 -4.74 -11.19
C THR A 316 13.62 -3.39 -11.88
N GLY A 317 14.32 -2.36 -11.39
CA GLY A 317 14.27 -1.01 -11.96
C GLY A 317 13.08 -0.15 -11.53
N PHE A 318 12.25 -0.62 -10.60
CA PHE A 318 11.14 0.17 -10.03
C PHE A 318 11.61 1.24 -9.05
N ASP A 319 12.87 1.16 -8.59
CA ASP A 319 13.53 2.16 -7.76
C ASP A 319 13.75 3.52 -8.44
N SER A 320 13.73 3.53 -9.79
CA SER A 320 13.76 4.74 -10.61
C SER A 320 12.37 5.22 -11.05
N ALA A 321 11.30 4.50 -10.66
CA ALA A 321 9.95 4.82 -11.12
C ALA A 321 9.34 5.96 -10.32
N ILE A 322 8.75 6.93 -11.02
CA ILE A 322 7.96 8.00 -10.41
C ILE A 322 6.61 7.45 -9.98
N ILE A 323 6.26 7.66 -8.70
CA ILE A 323 5.10 7.03 -8.06
C ILE A 323 4.15 8.11 -7.55
N GLU A 324 3.26 8.53 -8.43
CA GLU A 324 2.28 9.56 -8.14
C GLU A 324 0.96 9.15 -8.82
N PRO A 325 0.11 8.36 -8.14
CA PRO A 325 -1.19 8.05 -8.73
C PRO A 325 -2.08 9.30 -8.73
N PRO A 326 -2.92 9.48 -9.77
CA PRO A 326 -3.83 10.62 -9.81
C PRO A 326 -4.87 10.50 -8.70
N ILE A 327 -4.97 11.53 -7.86
CA ILE A 327 -5.99 11.59 -6.81
C ILE A 327 -7.32 11.99 -7.45
N GLN A 328 -8.25 11.05 -7.49
CA GLN A 328 -9.61 11.27 -7.99
C GLN A 328 -10.60 11.50 -6.86
N THR A 329 -11.81 11.97 -7.19
CA THR A 329 -12.88 12.18 -6.21
C THR A 329 -13.28 10.88 -5.49
N THR A 330 -13.21 9.75 -6.20
CA THR A 330 -13.39 8.40 -5.65
C THR A 330 -12.38 8.10 -4.55
N ASP A 331 -11.11 8.47 -4.73
CA ASP A 331 -10.05 8.31 -3.73
C ASP A 331 -10.30 9.12 -2.47
N ILE A 332 -10.76 10.37 -2.64
CA ILE A 332 -11.07 11.26 -1.52
C ILE A 332 -12.25 10.71 -0.71
N VAL A 333 -13.34 10.32 -1.38
CA VAL A 333 -14.52 9.76 -0.71
C VAL A 333 -14.16 8.47 0.03
N LEU A 334 -13.38 7.59 -0.60
CA LEU A 334 -12.99 6.32 -0.02
C LEU A 334 -11.99 6.49 1.14
N SER A 335 -11.11 7.50 1.07
CA SER A 335 -10.23 7.89 2.18
C SER A 335 -10.99 8.45 3.38
N VAL A 336 -12.00 9.29 3.15
CA VAL A 336 -12.88 9.79 4.23
C VAL A 336 -13.63 8.64 4.88
N PHE A 337 -14.17 7.72 4.06
CA PHE A 337 -14.83 6.52 4.54
C PHE A 337 -13.89 5.64 5.38
N TRP A 338 -12.61 5.55 5.02
CA TRP A 338 -11.58 4.85 5.79
C TRP A 338 -11.43 5.39 7.20
N ILE A 339 -11.27 6.71 7.32
CA ILE A 339 -11.07 7.37 8.60
C ILE A 339 -12.30 7.16 9.49
N ILE A 340 -13.51 7.30 8.93
CA ILE A 340 -14.76 7.08 9.66
C ILE A 340 -14.86 5.63 10.15
N LEU A 341 -14.56 4.64 9.30
CA LEU A 341 -14.56 3.22 9.68
C LEU A 341 -13.53 2.92 10.79
N ALA A 342 -12.34 3.51 10.71
CA ALA A 342 -11.29 3.32 11.72
C ALA A 342 -11.67 3.94 13.08
N ILE A 343 -12.31 5.12 13.09
CA ILE A 343 -12.81 5.74 14.32
C ILE A 343 -13.96 4.90 14.91
N PHE A 344 -14.88 4.47 14.05
CA PHE A 344 -16.02 3.65 14.46
C PHE A 344 -15.59 2.30 15.03
N GLY A 345 -14.63 1.62 14.37
CA GLY A 345 -14.06 0.36 14.86
C GLY A 345 -13.38 0.49 16.21
N PHE A 346 -12.59 1.56 16.39
CA PHE A 346 -11.93 1.83 17.65
C PHE A 346 -12.94 2.06 18.77
N TYR A 347 -14.00 2.84 18.51
CA TYR A 347 -15.08 3.08 19.46
C TYR A 347 -15.82 1.78 19.83
N MET A 348 -16.16 0.95 18.85
CA MET A 348 -16.83 -0.33 19.08
C MET A 348 -15.99 -1.29 19.92
N GLN A 349 -14.69 -1.42 19.61
CA GLN A 349 -13.76 -2.24 20.39
C GLN A 349 -13.60 -1.72 21.82
N CYS A 350 -13.49 -0.40 22.01
CA CYS A 350 -13.43 0.22 23.34
C CYS A 350 -14.69 -0.05 24.17
N ARG A 351 -15.89 0.00 23.57
CA ARG A 351 -17.13 -0.37 24.27
C ARG A 351 -17.17 -1.85 24.63
N GLY A 352 -16.65 -2.72 23.77
CA GLY A 352 -16.53 -4.15 24.03
C GLY A 352 -15.64 -4.51 25.23
N LEU A 353 -14.73 -3.62 25.62
CA LEU A 353 -13.82 -3.76 26.77
C LEU A 353 -14.42 -3.31 28.11
N GLN A 354 -15.53 -2.56 28.12
CA GLN A 354 -16.13 -2.10 29.37
C GLN A 354 -16.56 -3.29 30.24
N GLY A 355 -15.79 -3.57 31.29
CA GLY A 355 -16.05 -4.63 32.26
C GLY A 355 -15.30 -5.96 32.02
N ARG A 356 -14.28 -6.02 31.17
CA ARG A 356 -13.48 -7.25 30.91
C ARG A 356 -11.99 -7.08 31.22
N SER A 357 -11.31 -8.20 31.51
CA SER A 357 -9.87 -8.22 31.74
C SER A 357 -9.10 -7.93 30.44
N PRO A 358 -7.93 -7.27 30.54
CA PRO A 358 -7.16 -6.83 29.38
C PRO A 358 -6.78 -7.96 28.41
N PHE A 359 -6.44 -9.14 28.92
CA PHE A 359 -6.28 -10.33 28.08
C PHE A 359 -7.37 -11.35 28.42
N PRO A 360 -8.04 -11.94 27.41
CA PRO A 360 -8.93 -13.06 27.66
C PRO A 360 -8.07 -14.24 28.13
N SER A 361 -8.22 -14.63 29.40
CA SER A 361 -7.69 -15.89 29.88
C SER A 361 -8.41 -17.03 29.15
N CYS A 362 -7.67 -17.91 28.48
CA CYS A 362 -8.22 -19.10 27.81
C CYS A 362 -9.04 -20.02 28.74
N THR A 363 -8.93 -19.82 30.06
CA THR A 363 -9.66 -20.54 31.09
C THR A 363 -10.77 -19.68 31.67
N THR A 364 -11.87 -19.53 30.93
CA THR A 364 -13.16 -19.27 31.59
C THR A 364 -14.13 -20.34 31.14
N ARG A 365 -14.10 -21.48 31.84
CA ARG A 365 -15.27 -22.35 31.93
C ARG A 365 -16.38 -21.43 32.44
N TYR A 366 -17.40 -21.19 31.63
CA TYR A 366 -18.63 -20.56 32.08
C TYR A 366 -19.30 -21.52 33.07
N THR A 367 -18.85 -21.52 34.33
CA THR A 367 -19.77 -21.86 35.42
C THR A 367 -20.66 -20.64 35.54
N THR A 368 -21.83 -20.71 34.90
CA THR A 368 -22.99 -19.89 35.27
C THR A 368 -23.25 -20.13 36.76
N ILE A 369 -22.60 -19.36 37.63
CA ILE A 369 -23.03 -19.21 39.00
C ILE A 369 -24.27 -18.33 38.89
N ALA A 370 -25.42 -18.97 38.79
CA ALA A 370 -26.71 -18.33 38.96
C ALA A 370 -26.64 -17.53 40.27
N SER A 371 -26.77 -16.21 40.15
CA SER A 371 -26.85 -15.28 41.27
C SER A 371 -28.14 -15.55 42.04
N ARG A 372 -28.12 -16.56 42.90
CA ARG A 372 -29.18 -16.80 43.87
C ARG A 372 -28.95 -15.82 45.01
N ASN A 373 -29.78 -14.78 45.04
CA ASN A 373 -29.94 -13.83 46.15
C ASN A 373 -29.61 -14.48 47.51
N ARG A 374 -28.51 -14.07 48.12
CA ARG A 374 -28.30 -14.24 49.56
C ARG A 374 -28.09 -12.86 50.17
N TYR A 375 -29.11 -12.44 50.88
CA TYR A 375 -29.08 -11.34 51.83
C TYR A 375 -27.92 -11.53 52.83
N PRO A 376 -27.24 -10.46 53.27
CA PRO A 376 -26.20 -10.57 54.26
C PRO A 376 -26.84 -10.81 55.64
N THR A 377 -26.62 -11.99 56.22
CA THR A 377 -26.83 -12.21 57.65
C THR A 377 -25.72 -11.48 58.41
N LEU A 378 -26.08 -10.36 59.03
CA LEU A 378 -25.31 -9.70 60.08
C LEU A 378 -25.11 -10.67 61.25
N SER A 379 -23.91 -11.21 61.40
CA SER A 379 -23.48 -11.81 62.67
C SER A 379 -22.36 -10.97 63.30
N ASN A 380 -22.67 -10.52 64.51
CA ASN A 380 -21.87 -9.86 65.53
C ASN A 380 -20.34 -9.87 65.35
N GLN A 381 -19.78 -8.66 65.23
CA GLN A 381 -18.39 -8.35 65.48
C GLN A 381 -18.19 -8.08 66.99
N ARG A 382 -17.49 -8.97 67.70
CA ARG A 382 -16.81 -8.66 68.97
C ARG A 382 -15.34 -9.03 68.81
N GLY A 383 -14.45 -8.05 69.03
CA GLY A 383 -13.02 -8.28 69.22
C GLY A 383 -12.19 -8.21 67.94
N GLY A 384 -11.14 -7.40 67.98
CA GLY A 384 -10.33 -7.01 66.83
C GLY A 384 -9.50 -8.14 66.22
N ARG A 385 -9.61 -8.26 64.89
CA ARG A 385 -8.53 -8.44 63.90
C ARG A 385 -9.22 -8.64 62.55
N ARG A 386 -8.94 -7.77 61.58
CA ARG A 386 -9.29 -8.06 60.18
C ARG A 386 -8.38 -9.18 59.71
N VAL A 387 -8.87 -10.41 59.71
CA VAL A 387 -8.24 -11.53 59.03
C VAL A 387 -8.75 -11.51 57.59
N LEU A 388 -7.88 -11.17 56.65
CA LEU A 388 -8.07 -11.48 55.24
C LEU A 388 -8.00 -12.99 55.11
N VAL A 389 -9.15 -13.66 55.00
CA VAL A 389 -9.22 -15.07 54.64
C VAL A 389 -8.90 -15.16 53.15
N LEU A 390 -7.61 -15.30 52.83
CA LEU A 390 -7.18 -15.86 51.56
C LEU A 390 -7.57 -17.34 51.60
N THR A 391 -8.61 -17.71 50.87
CA THR A 391 -8.96 -19.11 50.63
C THR A 391 -7.81 -19.75 49.86
N GLU A 392 -7.00 -20.49 50.62
CA GLU A 392 -6.05 -21.50 50.22
C GLU A 392 -6.74 -22.52 49.32
N ASN A 393 -6.37 -22.53 48.04
CA ASN A 393 -6.59 -23.63 47.10
C ASN A 393 -5.60 -23.46 45.93
N ASP A 394 -4.31 -23.52 46.24
CA ASP A 394 -3.29 -23.84 45.24
C ASP A 394 -2.76 -25.24 45.51
N HIS A 395 -3.23 -26.17 44.68
CA HIS A 395 -2.64 -27.48 44.55
C HIS A 395 -1.21 -27.33 44.03
N ILE A 396 -0.29 -27.74 44.90
CA ILE A 396 1.05 -28.25 44.63
C ILE A 396 1.18 -28.79 43.20
N PHE A 397 2.01 -28.14 42.39
CA PHE A 397 2.76 -28.79 41.33
C PHE A 397 4.23 -28.42 41.47
N ARG A 398 5.01 -29.42 41.92
CA ARG A 398 6.48 -29.43 41.82
C ARG A 398 6.87 -29.50 40.35
N ALA A 399 7.74 -28.58 39.93
CA ALA A 399 8.82 -28.80 38.98
C ALA A 399 9.91 -27.78 39.28
#